data_AF-A0AAJ6YV90-F1
#
_entry.id   AF-A0AAJ6YV90-F1
#
_cell.length_a   1.000
_cell.length_b   1.000
_cell.length_c   1.000
_cell.angle_alpha   90.00
_cell.angle_beta   90.00
_cell.angle_gamma   90.00
#
_symmetry.space_group_name_H-M   'P 1'
#
loop_
_entity.id
_entity.type
_entity.pdbx_description
1 polymer ?
#
loop_
_entity_poly.entity_id
_entity_poly.type
_entity_poly.pdbx_seq_one_letter_code
_entity_poly.pdbx_strand_id
1 'polypeptide(L)'
;MHGMTFHLGFKETILFDSWRTTDVYGLLGSMIGVVLLGMIYEAIKNYREYLNVNNAIHYPSKLLSRKVMIFSSVHLLQTLLQVIQLVLGFFLMFIFMTYNGYLCIAVALGSMFGYFIFSWSNGRCDSCCS
;
A
#
# COMPACT_ATOMS: atom_id res chain seq x y z
N MET A 1 3.09 31.25 16.37
CA MET A 1 3.55 29.91 15.96
C MET A 1 2.32 29.02 15.91
N HIS A 2 1.84 28.63 14.72
CA HIS A 2 0.80 27.61 14.62
C HIS A 2 1.49 26.26 14.83
N GLY A 3 1.24 25.62 15.97
CA GLY A 3 1.78 24.30 16.25
C GLY A 3 1.16 23.28 15.31
N MET A 4 1.97 22.40 14.74
CA MET A 4 1.48 21.20 14.04
C MET A 4 1.01 20.21 15.10
N THR A 5 -0.19 20.44 15.63
CA THR A 5 -0.85 19.58 16.61
C THR A 5 -1.97 18.84 15.92
N PHE A 6 -2.19 17.57 16.29
CA PHE A 6 -3.35 16.83 15.81
C PHE A 6 -4.64 17.59 16.07
N HIS A 7 -5.48 17.71 15.05
CA HIS A 7 -6.78 18.35 15.14
C HIS A 7 -7.89 17.43 14.65
N LEU A 8 -9.07 17.58 15.24
CA LEU A 8 -10.25 16.79 14.94
C LEU A 8 -11.25 17.60 14.08
N GLY A 9 -10.71 18.37 13.13
CA GLY A 9 -11.51 19.20 12.23
C GLY A 9 -12.21 18.40 11.13
N PHE A 10 -13.32 18.93 10.62
CA PHE A 10 -14.08 18.31 9.52
C PHE A 10 -13.79 18.94 8.15
N LYS A 11 -13.02 20.02 8.10
CA LYS A 11 -12.80 20.82 6.89
C LYS A 11 -11.35 20.77 6.44
N GLU A 12 -10.99 19.75 5.66
CA GLU A 12 -9.62 19.53 5.21
C GLU A 12 -9.52 19.31 3.69
N THR A 13 -8.44 19.80 3.10
CA THR A 13 -7.99 19.47 1.74
C THR A 13 -6.95 18.36 1.83
N ILE A 14 -7.25 17.19 1.28
CA ILE A 14 -6.51 15.95 1.59
C ILE A 14 -5.33 15.71 0.65
N LEU A 15 -5.55 15.78 -0.67
CA LEU A 15 -4.53 15.38 -1.66
C LEU A 15 -4.49 16.33 -2.87
N PHE A 16 -5.66 16.72 -3.35
CA PHE A 16 -5.83 17.71 -4.42
C PHE A 16 -6.82 18.77 -3.94
N ASP A 17 -6.77 19.97 -4.53
CA ASP A 17 -7.77 21.01 -4.27
C ASP A 17 -9.21 20.50 -4.52
N SER A 18 -9.35 19.53 -5.44
CA SER A 18 -10.61 18.85 -5.73
C SER A 18 -11.07 17.86 -4.65
N TRP A 19 -10.19 17.35 -3.79
CA TRP A 19 -10.54 16.45 -2.69
C TRP A 19 -10.58 17.24 -1.38
N ARG A 20 -11.61 18.10 -1.27
CA ARG A 20 -11.90 18.91 -0.09
C ARG A 20 -13.13 18.38 0.62
N THR A 21 -12.99 18.17 1.92
CA THR A 21 -14.11 17.83 2.80
C THR A 21 -14.63 19.11 3.43
N THR A 22 -15.93 19.36 3.34
CA THR A 22 -16.61 20.49 4.01
C THR A 22 -17.61 20.04 5.07
N ASP A 23 -17.98 18.75 5.04
CA ASP A 23 -19.05 18.16 5.82
C ASP A 23 -18.61 16.79 6.38
N VAL A 24 -19.31 16.34 7.43
CA VAL A 24 -19.07 15.04 8.09
C VAL A 24 -19.17 13.87 7.11
N TYR A 25 -20.13 13.91 6.18
CA TYR A 25 -20.29 12.89 5.15
C TYR A 25 -19.10 12.85 4.17
N GLY A 26 -18.55 14.02 3.83
CA GLY A 26 -17.33 14.11 3.01
C GLY A 26 -16.11 13.53 3.73
N LEU A 27 -15.99 13.78 5.04
CA LEU A 27 -14.94 13.19 5.86
C LEU A 27 -15.07 11.67 5.94
N LEU A 28 -16.26 11.15 6.22
CA LEU A 28 -16.54 9.70 6.24
C LEU A 28 -16.20 9.03 4.91
N GLY A 29 -16.62 9.61 3.78
CA GLY A 29 -16.26 9.12 2.45
C GLY A 29 -14.75 9.11 2.23
N SER A 30 -14.05 10.13 2.73
CA SER A 30 -12.60 10.22 2.66
C SER A 30 -11.91 9.17 3.53
N MET A 31 -12.40 8.92 4.75
CA MET A 31 -11.86 7.85 5.61
C MET A 31 -11.96 6.49 4.93
N ILE A 32 -13.09 6.17 4.31
CA ILE A 32 -13.27 4.92 3.55
C ILE A 32 -12.27 4.87 2.39
N GLY A 33 -12.15 5.97 1.63
CA GLY A 33 -11.18 6.07 0.53
C GLY A 33 -9.73 5.86 0.98
N VAL A 34 -9.34 6.42 2.13
CA VAL A 34 -8.00 6.27 2.71
C VAL A 34 -7.76 4.85 3.23
N VAL A 35 -8.74 4.22 3.88
CA VAL A 35 -8.67 2.81 4.28
C VAL A 35 -8.46 1.92 3.06
N LEU A 36 -9.25 2.11 2.00
CA LEU A 36 -9.10 1.37 0.75
C LEU A 36 -7.73 1.60 0.10
N LEU A 37 -7.24 2.85 0.09
CA LEU A 37 -5.92 3.17 -0.42
C LEU A 37 -4.80 2.45 0.36
N GLY A 38 -4.91 2.41 1.70
CA GLY A 38 -4.01 1.67 2.58
C GLY A 38 -4.03 0.16 2.33
N MET A 39 -5.23 -0.41 2.14
CA MET A 39 -5.39 -1.82 1.81
C MET A 39 -4.77 -2.17 0.45
N ILE A 40 -4.97 -1.32 -0.57
CA ILE A 40 -4.36 -1.50 -1.90
C ILE A 40 -2.83 -1.41 -1.83
N TYR A 41 -2.30 -0.47 -1.04
CA TYR A 41 -0.86 -0.35 -0.81
C TYR A 41 -0.26 -1.65 -0.25
N GLU A 42 -0.86 -2.24 0.78
CA GLU A 42 -0.40 -3.51 1.35
C GLU A 42 -0.64 -4.69 0.40
N ALA A 43 -1.73 -4.69 -0.38
CA ALA A 43 -2.01 -5.70 -1.41
C ALA A 43 -0.87 -5.80 -2.44
N ILE A 44 -0.47 -4.64 -2.99
CA ILE A 44 0.57 -4.54 -4.00
C ILE A 44 1.92 -4.95 -3.40
N LYS A 45 2.20 -4.52 -2.18
CA LYS A 45 3.42 -4.91 -1.44
C LYS A 45 3.51 -6.42 -1.27
N ASN A 46 2.44 -7.08 -0.81
CA ASN A 46 2.41 -8.54 -0.66
C ASN A 46 2.52 -9.26 -2.01
N TYR A 47 1.86 -8.76 -3.05
CA TYR A 47 1.95 -9.36 -4.39
C TYR A 47 3.38 -9.30 -4.96
N ARG A 48 4.10 -8.19 -4.74
CA ARG A 48 5.51 -8.11 -5.17
C ARG A 48 6.39 -9.11 -4.42
N GLU A 49 6.16 -9.28 -3.12
CA GLU A 49 6.89 -10.23 -2.30
C GLU A 49 6.62 -11.67 -2.75
N TYR A 50 5.36 -12.01 -3.02
CA TYR A 50 4.96 -13.30 -3.62
C TYR A 50 5.68 -13.56 -4.96
N LEU A 51 5.70 -12.58 -5.87
CA LEU A 51 6.44 -12.72 -7.12
C LEU A 51 7.93 -12.96 -6.88
N ASN A 52 8.56 -12.22 -5.96
CA ASN A 52 9.98 -12.37 -5.67
C ASN A 52 10.31 -13.78 -5.13
N VAL A 53 9.47 -14.30 -4.23
CA VAL A 53 9.61 -15.66 -3.69
C VAL A 53 9.38 -16.72 -4.78
N ASN A 54 8.33 -16.58 -5.59
CA ASN A 54 8.05 -17.53 -6.67
C ASN A 54 9.17 -17.58 -7.72
N ASN A 55 9.76 -16.43 -8.08
CA ASN A 55 10.94 -16.39 -8.95
C ASN A 55 12.16 -17.08 -8.31
N ALA A 56 12.35 -16.91 -7.00
CA ALA A 56 13.45 -17.55 -6.27
C ALA A 56 13.29 -19.09 -6.21
N ILE A 57 12.05 -19.60 -6.12
CA ILE A 57 11.76 -21.04 -6.12
C ILE A 57 11.91 -21.65 -7.51
N HIS A 58 11.41 -20.99 -8.56
CA HIS A 58 11.39 -21.54 -9.92
C HIS A 58 12.78 -21.57 -10.58
N TYR A 59 13.71 -20.73 -10.12
CA TYR A 59 15.10 -20.70 -10.57
C TYR A 59 16.05 -21.03 -9.41
N PRO A 60 16.13 -22.30 -8.96
CA PRO A 60 17.08 -22.68 -7.94
C PRO A 60 18.49 -22.39 -8.47
N SER A 61 19.28 -21.68 -7.68
CA SER A 61 20.58 -21.12 -8.03
C SER A 61 21.60 -22.17 -8.48
N LYS A 62 21.50 -22.63 -9.73
CA LYS A 62 22.56 -23.37 -10.43
C LYS A 62 22.80 -22.69 -11.78
N LEU A 63 23.72 -21.72 -11.77
CA LEU A 63 24.60 -21.40 -12.89
C LEU A 63 23.96 -20.95 -14.23
N LEU A 64 22.76 -20.35 -14.27
CA LEU A 64 22.21 -19.82 -15.52
C LEU A 64 22.25 -18.28 -15.59
N SER A 65 23.17 -17.80 -16.43
CA SER A 65 23.31 -16.46 -17.01
C SER A 65 22.45 -15.32 -16.42
N ARG A 66 23.09 -14.55 -15.51
CA ARG A 66 22.62 -13.28 -14.94
C ARG A 66 22.02 -12.30 -15.96
N LYS A 67 22.40 -12.38 -17.25
CA LYS A 67 21.89 -11.49 -18.31
C LYS A 67 20.47 -11.84 -18.82
N VAL A 68 20.07 -13.11 -18.83
CA VAL A 68 18.72 -13.52 -19.31
C VAL A 68 17.65 -13.18 -18.27
N MET A 69 18.03 -13.14 -16.99
CA MET A 69 17.14 -12.85 -15.86
C MET A 69 16.75 -11.36 -15.75
N ILE A 70 17.60 -10.44 -16.22
CA ILE A 70 17.38 -8.99 -16.10
C ILE A 70 16.29 -8.47 -17.06
N PHE A 71 16.11 -9.11 -18.21
CA PHE A 71 15.17 -8.68 -19.26
C PHE A 71 13.96 -9.62 -19.39
N SER A 72 13.60 -10.30 -18.30
CA SER A 72 12.35 -11.05 -18.24
C SER A 72 11.19 -10.10 -17.94
N SER A 73 10.03 -10.33 -18.55
CA SER A 73 8.79 -9.60 -18.27
C SER A 73 8.45 -9.57 -16.79
N VAL A 74 8.92 -10.56 -16.02
CA VAL A 74 8.74 -10.63 -14.57
C VAL A 74 9.55 -9.55 -13.83
N HIS A 75 10.77 -9.26 -14.29
CA HIS A 75 11.60 -8.21 -13.71
C HIS A 75 11.06 -6.81 -14.05
N LEU A 76 10.47 -6.63 -15.25
CA LEU A 76 9.75 -5.40 -15.62
C LEU A 76 8.47 -5.22 -14.80
N LEU A 77 7.69 -6.29 -14.57
CA LEU A 77 6.50 -6.23 -13.73
C LEU A 77 6.87 -5.87 -12.29
N GLN A 78 7.95 -6.44 -11.76
CA GLN A 78 8.45 -6.15 -10.41
C GLN A 78 8.87 -4.68 -10.24
N THR A 79 9.57 -4.10 -11.21
CA THR A 79 9.97 -2.69 -11.17
C THR A 79 8.77 -1.75 -11.35
N LEU A 80 7.80 -2.11 -12.19
CA LEU A 80 6.56 -1.36 -12.35
C LEU A 80 5.74 -1.33 -11.05
N LEU A 81 5.52 -2.50 -10.43
CA LEU A 81 4.84 -2.64 -9.14
C LEU A 81 5.54 -1.83 -8.04
N GLN A 82 6.88 -1.77 -8.06
CA GLN A 82 7.67 -0.96 -7.14
C GLN A 82 7.37 0.54 -7.28
N VAL A 83 7.33 1.06 -8.51
CA VAL A 83 7.02 2.48 -8.75
C VAL A 83 5.60 2.80 -8.30
N ILE A 84 4.63 1.94 -8.60
CA ILE A 84 3.24 2.12 -8.16
C ILE A 84 3.14 2.12 -6.63
N GLN A 85 3.78 1.16 -5.95
CA GLN A 85 3.79 1.12 -4.48
C GLN A 85 4.41 2.39 -3.88
N LEU A 86 5.48 2.92 -4.48
CA LEU A 86 6.14 4.14 -4.02
C LEU A 86 5.20 5.35 -4.11
N VAL A 87 4.50 5.50 -5.25
CA VAL A 87 3.53 6.59 -5.45
C VAL A 87 2.39 6.51 -4.43
N LEU A 88 1.83 5.32 -4.21
CA LEU A 88 0.79 5.12 -3.20
C LEU A 88 1.28 5.39 -1.77
N GLY A 89 2.52 5.00 -1.46
CA GLY A 89 3.16 5.29 -0.17
C GLY A 89 3.31 6.78 0.07
N PHE A 90 3.68 7.55 -0.96
CA PHE A 90 3.71 9.01 -0.87
C PHE A 90 2.33 9.61 -0.63
N PHE A 91 1.28 9.13 -1.29
CA PHE A 91 -0.08 9.62 -1.03
C PHE A 91 -0.52 9.37 0.41
N LEU A 92 -0.26 8.19 0.97
CA LEU A 92 -0.57 7.89 2.38
C LEU A 92 0.25 8.78 3.33
N MET A 93 1.52 9.05 3.01
CA MET A 93 2.35 9.97 3.78
C MET A 93 1.82 11.41 3.73
N PHE A 94 1.40 11.88 2.55
CA PHE A 94 0.76 13.19 2.39
C PHE A 94 -0.51 13.30 3.23
N ILE A 95 -1.35 12.26 3.23
CA ILE A 95 -2.56 12.21 4.07
C ILE A 95 -2.20 12.30 5.56
N PHE A 96 -1.15 11.60 6.01
CA PHE A 96 -0.72 11.67 7.40
C PHE A 96 -0.21 13.06 7.80
N MET A 97 0.44 13.77 6.87
CA MET A 97 0.89 15.15 7.06
C MET A 97 -0.25 16.17 7.16
N THR A 98 -1.51 15.79 6.93
CA THR A 98 -2.66 16.66 7.20
C THR A 98 -2.94 16.85 8.70
N TYR A 99 -2.30 16.05 9.58
CA TYR A 99 -2.49 16.06 11.04
C TYR A 99 -3.94 15.89 11.52
N ASN A 100 -4.85 15.42 10.65
CA ASN A 100 -6.23 15.15 11.03
C ASN A 100 -6.33 13.78 11.71
N GLY A 101 -6.81 13.76 12.96
CA GLY A 101 -6.91 12.53 13.74
C GLY A 101 -7.74 11.43 13.08
N TYR A 102 -8.86 11.78 12.42
CA TYR A 102 -9.72 10.80 11.74
C TYR A 102 -9.03 10.15 10.54
N LEU A 103 -8.29 10.93 9.75
CA LEU A 103 -7.55 10.42 8.60
C LEU A 103 -6.34 9.59 9.03
N CYS A 104 -5.64 9.98 10.09
CA CYS A 104 -4.55 9.17 10.66
C CYS A 104 -5.03 7.79 11.13
N ILE A 105 -6.18 7.74 11.82
CA ILE A 105 -6.80 6.47 12.21
C ILE A 105 -7.20 5.66 10.97
N ALA A 106 -7.74 6.31 9.93
CA ALA A 106 -8.08 5.64 8.68
C ALA A 106 -6.85 5.01 7.98
N VAL A 107 -5.72 5.71 7.94
CA VAL A 107 -4.45 5.16 7.40
C VAL A 107 -4.01 3.94 8.21
N ALA A 108 -4.03 4.04 9.55
CA ALA A 108 -3.62 2.95 10.44
C ALA A 108 -4.54 1.73 10.34
N LEU A 109 -5.85 1.92 10.24
CA LEU A 109 -6.80 0.84 10.03
C LEU A 109 -6.64 0.22 8.64
N GLY A 110 -6.44 1.03 7.60
CA GLY A 110 -6.20 0.54 6.25
C GLY A 110 -4.98 -0.37 6.14
N SER A 111 -3.85 0.02 6.76
CA SER A 111 -2.64 -0.82 6.78
C SER A 111 -2.83 -2.08 7.63
N MET A 112 -3.52 -1.97 8.77
CA MET A 112 -3.82 -3.11 9.64
C MET A 112 -4.69 -4.16 8.93
N PHE A 113 -5.83 -3.74 8.35
CA PHE A 113 -6.72 -4.64 7.63
C PHE A 113 -6.09 -5.19 6.36
N GLY A 114 -5.34 -4.35 5.62
CA GLY A 114 -4.60 -4.77 4.44
C GLY A 114 -3.62 -5.89 4.79
N TYR A 115 -2.74 -5.66 5.77
CA TYR A 115 -1.78 -6.66 6.19
C TYR A 115 -2.47 -7.95 6.66
N PHE A 116 -3.52 -7.85 7.48
CA PHE A 116 -4.24 -9.02 8.00
C PHE A 116 -4.83 -9.89 6.89
N ILE A 117 -5.55 -9.29 5.93
CA ILE A 117 -6.21 -10.02 4.83
C ILE A 117 -5.19 -10.73 3.94
N PHE A 118 -4.13 -10.02 3.54
CA PHE A 118 -3.14 -10.55 2.60
C PHE A 118 -2.15 -11.51 3.25
N SER A 119 -1.76 -11.26 4.51
CA SER A 119 -0.93 -12.18 5.29
C SER A 119 -1.66 -13.51 5.55
N TRP A 120 -2.95 -13.45 5.92
CA TRP A 120 -3.73 -14.67 6.14
C TRP A 120 -3.93 -15.50 4.87
N SER A 121 -4.05 -14.84 3.71
CA SER A 121 -4.20 -15.54 2.42
C SER A 121 -2.95 -16.34 2.03
N ASN A 122 -1.74 -15.84 2.32
CA ASN A 122 -0.50 -16.57 1.98
C ASN A 122 -0.28 -17.81 2.86
N GLY A 123 -0.78 -17.83 4.10
CA GLY A 123 -0.64 -18.98 5.02
C GLY A 123 -1.43 -20.24 4.63
N ARG A 124 -2.29 -20.19 3.60
CA ARG A 124 -3.00 -21.39 3.10
C ARG A 124 -2.16 -22.23 2.12
N CYS A 125 -1.03 -21.70 1.65
CA CYS A 125 -0.14 -22.41 0.72
C CYS A 125 0.90 -23.32 1.40
N ASP A 126 0.86 -23.49 2.71
CA ASP A 126 1.69 -24.49 3.41
C ASP A 126 1.16 -25.92 3.25
N SER A 127 -0.07 -26.09 2.72
CA SER A 127 -0.72 -27.40 2.51
C SER A 127 -0.31 -28.09 1.20
N CYS A 128 0.42 -27.42 0.30
CA CYS A 128 0.72 -27.92 -1.05
C CYS A 128 2.17 -28.42 -1.25
N CYS A 129 2.96 -28.49 -0.17
CA CYS A 129 4.24 -29.19 -0.16
C CYS A 129 4.16 -30.48 0.66
N SER A 130 3.19 -31.33 0.32
CA SER A 130 3.20 -32.77 0.63
C SER A 130 3.64 -33.55 -0.60
#